data_AF-A0A7W1CVL4-F1
#
_entry.id   AF-A0A7W1CVL4-F1
#
_cell.length_a   1.000
_cell.length_b   1.000
_cell.length_c   1.000
_cell.angle_alpha   90.00
_cell.angle_beta   90.00
_cell.angle_gamma   90.00
#
_symmetry.space_group_name_H-M   'P 1'
#
loop_
_entity.id
_entity.type
_entity.pdbx_description
1 polymer ?
#
loop_
_entity_poly.entity_id
_entity_poly.type
_entity_poly.pdbx_seq_one_letter_code
_entity_poly.pdbx_strand_id
1 'polypeptide(L)'
;RSMCTIAAGQTAGMSREAALEFSFFLSIPTMFVATSYDLLKTLRPHAATEALAPLTMTPHLWTVLALGFATAFIVAYAVVAWFLHWVRRHGFVPFAVYRIVFGLVLLFALWRGLLGR
;
A
#
# COMPACT_ATOMS: atom_id res chain seq x y z
N ARG A 1 3.64 -1.95 4.53
CA ARG A 1 4.97 -2.22 3.94
C ARG A 1 6.02 -1.18 4.35
N SER A 2 5.99 0.07 3.84
CA SER A 2 7.10 1.03 4.02
C SER A 2 7.51 1.32 5.47
N MET A 3 6.57 1.36 6.43
CA MET A 3 6.94 1.63 7.83
C MET A 3 7.75 0.49 8.48
N CYS A 4 7.51 -0.77 8.11
CA CYS A 4 8.29 -1.89 8.65
C CYS A 4 9.72 -1.86 8.13
N THR A 5 9.92 -1.60 6.83
CA THR A 5 11.24 -1.51 6.21
C THR A 5 12.03 -0.29 6.68
N ILE A 6 11.38 0.85 6.87
CA ILE A 6 12.02 2.07 7.40
C ILE A 6 12.40 1.88 8.88
N ALA A 7 11.49 1.36 9.71
CA ALA A 7 11.77 1.10 11.11
C ALA A 7 12.90 0.07 11.27
N ALA A 8 12.88 -1.02 10.51
CA ALA A 8 13.94 -2.02 10.48
C ALA A 8 15.29 -1.41 10.04
N GLY A 9 15.29 -0.55 9.01
CA GLY A 9 16.50 0.16 8.58
C GLY A 9 17.06 1.08 9.66
N GLN A 10 16.19 1.81 10.38
CA GLN A 10 16.63 2.65 11.50
C GLN A 10 17.19 1.84 12.67
N THR A 11 16.58 0.69 13.00
CA THR A 11 17.12 -0.22 14.03
C THR A 11 18.44 -0.85 13.60
N ALA A 12 18.68 -1.00 12.29
CA ALA A 12 19.95 -1.45 11.72
C ALA A 12 21.01 -0.33 11.61
N GLY A 13 20.74 0.88 12.11
CA GLY A 13 21.69 1.99 12.14
C GLY A 13 21.64 2.93 10.94
N MET A 14 20.68 2.79 10.02
CA MET A 14 20.52 3.70 8.89
C MET A 14 19.97 5.06 9.34
N SER A 15 20.42 6.14 8.68
CA SER A 15 19.78 7.44 8.84
C SER A 15 18.32 7.38 8.36
N ARG A 16 17.46 8.25 8.89
CA ARG A 16 16.03 8.25 8.55
C ARG A 16 15.79 8.41 7.05
N GLU A 17 16.62 9.23 6.39
CA GLU A 17 16.58 9.49 4.96
C GLU A 17 17.04 8.28 4.15
N ALA A 18 18.16 7.67 4.54
CA ALA A 18 18.65 6.46 3.88
C ALA A 18 17.65 5.29 3.99
N ALA A 19 17.03 5.11 5.17
CA ALA A 19 16.02 4.08 5.38
C ALA A 19 14.75 4.33 4.53
N LEU A 20 14.38 5.59 4.32
CA LEU A 20 13.28 5.98 3.44
C LEU A 20 13.58 5.66 1.98
N GLU A 21 14.71 6.13 1.46
CA GLU A 21 15.12 5.91 0.07
C GLU A 21 15.29 4.42 -0.24
N PHE A 22 15.95 3.68 0.66
CA PHE A 22 16.04 2.22 0.55
C PHE A 22 14.67 1.56 0.50
N SER A 23 13.76 1.94 1.39
CA SER A 23 12.39 1.41 1.38
C SER A 23 11.67 1.74 0.08
N PHE A 24 11.86 2.91 -0.51
CA PHE A 24 11.27 3.28 -1.79
C PHE A 24 11.86 2.46 -2.94
N PHE A 25 13.18 2.33 -3.03
CA PHE A 25 13.81 1.51 -4.07
C PHE A 25 13.43 0.04 -3.98
N LEU A 26 13.39 -0.53 -2.77
CA LEU A 26 12.92 -1.89 -2.53
C LEU A 26 11.44 -2.07 -2.91
N SER A 27 10.63 -1.01 -2.80
CA SER A 27 9.21 -1.04 -3.16
C SER A 27 8.96 -1.34 -4.63
N ILE A 28 9.81 -0.81 -5.51
CA ILE A 28 9.59 -0.84 -6.96
C ILE A 28 9.53 -2.29 -7.47
N PRO A 29 10.55 -3.15 -7.27
CA PRO A 29 10.48 -4.53 -7.75
C PRO A 29 9.45 -5.35 -6.99
N THR A 30 9.35 -5.16 -5.67
CA THR A 30 8.46 -5.98 -4.83
C THR A 30 6.98 -5.75 -5.14
N MET A 31 6.55 -4.49 -5.26
CA MET A 31 5.16 -4.17 -5.58
C MET A 31 4.85 -4.47 -7.05
N PHE A 32 5.81 -4.31 -7.97
CA PHE A 32 5.60 -4.63 -9.38
C PHE A 32 5.33 -6.14 -9.56
N VAL A 33 6.13 -6.99 -8.92
CA VAL A 33 5.93 -8.44 -8.95
C VAL A 33 4.62 -8.83 -8.26
N ALA A 34 4.36 -8.34 -7.04
CA ALA A 34 3.12 -8.64 -6.31
C ALA A 34 1.86 -8.24 -7.09
N THR A 35 1.82 -7.01 -7.62
CA THR A 35 0.67 -6.50 -8.38
C THR A 35 0.47 -7.26 -9.69
N SER A 36 1.56 -7.56 -10.41
CA SER A 36 1.46 -8.31 -11.68
C SER A 36 1.01 -9.75 -11.44
N TYR A 37 1.48 -10.37 -10.36
CA TYR A 37 1.07 -11.70 -9.94
C TYR A 37 -0.43 -11.72 -9.55
N ASP A 38 -0.88 -10.77 -8.74
CA ASP A 38 -2.29 -10.64 -8.33
C ASP A 38 -3.20 -10.35 -9.54
N LEU A 39 -2.76 -9.51 -10.48
CA LEU A 39 -3.48 -9.26 -11.72
C LEU A 39 -3.61 -10.52 -12.57
N LEU A 40 -2.51 -11.28 -12.75
CA LEU A 40 -2.54 -12.53 -13.50
C LEU A 40 -3.47 -13.56 -12.86
N LYS A 41 -3.44 -13.69 -11.53
CA LYS A 41 -4.33 -14.58 -10.76
C LYS A 41 -5.81 -14.17 -10.92
N THR A 42 -6.08 -12.88 -10.96
CA THR A 42 -7.43 -12.34 -11.17
C THR A 42 -7.94 -12.60 -12.59
N LEU A 43 -7.07 -12.47 -13.60
CA LEU A 43 -7.43 -12.66 -15.02
C LEU A 43 -7.50 -14.12 -15.45
N ARG A 44 -6.75 -15.01 -14.81
CA ARG A 44 -6.73 -16.45 -15.09
C ARG A 44 -7.09 -17.24 -13.82
N PRO A 45 -8.39 -17.39 -13.51
CA PRO A 45 -8.84 -18.21 -12.39
C PRO A 45 -8.73 -19.69 -12.77
N HIS A 46 -7.51 -20.22 -12.89
CA HIS A 46 -7.29 -21.66 -13.00
C HIS A 46 -6.76 -22.17 -11.67
N ALA A 47 -7.63 -22.93 -11.00
CA ALA A 47 -7.35 -23.91 -9.95
C ALA A 47 -6.54 -23.42 -8.73
N ALA A 48 -7.26 -22.91 -7.73
CA ALA A 48 -7.20 -23.35 -6.32
C ALA A 48 -7.65 -22.21 -5.39
N THR A 49 -8.82 -22.39 -4.78
CA THR A 49 -9.13 -21.98 -3.39
C THR A 49 -8.63 -20.61 -2.95
N GLU A 50 -9.14 -19.54 -3.55
CA GLU A 50 -9.19 -18.24 -2.86
C GLU A 50 -10.52 -17.57 -3.20
N ALA A 51 -11.22 -17.07 -2.18
CA ALA A 51 -12.51 -16.41 -2.26
C ALA A 51 -12.43 -15.01 -2.90
N LEU A 52 -11.59 -14.84 -3.93
CA LEU A 52 -11.62 -13.68 -4.78
C LEU A 52 -12.83 -13.86 -5.70
N ALA A 53 -13.81 -12.96 -5.57
CA ALA A 53 -14.98 -12.94 -6.44
C ALA A 53 -14.51 -13.05 -7.91
N PRO A 54 -15.08 -13.97 -8.72
CA PRO A 54 -14.67 -14.12 -10.10
C PRO A 54 -14.94 -12.82 -10.85
N LEU A 55 -13.90 -12.02 -11.03
CA LEU A 55 -13.94 -10.76 -11.74
C LEU A 55 -13.90 -11.07 -13.24
N THR A 56 -15.07 -11.11 -13.86
CA THR A 56 -15.16 -11.13 -15.33
C THR A 56 -14.79 -9.74 -15.85
N MET A 57 -13.61 -9.64 -16.46
CA MET A 57 -13.08 -8.34 -16.87
C MET A 57 -13.80 -7.83 -18.12
N THR A 58 -14.81 -7.00 -17.93
CA THR A 58 -15.57 -6.34 -19.01
C THR A 58 -14.76 -5.15 -19.59
N PRO A 59 -15.06 -4.69 -20.82
CA PRO A 59 -14.39 -3.53 -21.42
C PRO A 59 -14.47 -2.27 -20.53
N HIS A 60 -15.59 -2.08 -19.83
CA HIS A 60 -15.77 -0.99 -18.88
C HIS A 60 -14.79 -1.06 -17.69
N LEU A 61 -14.57 -2.25 -17.11
CA LEU A 61 -13.65 -2.43 -15.99
C LEU A 61 -12.19 -2.15 -16.39
N TRP A 62 -11.81 -2.47 -17.63
CA TRP A 62 -10.50 -2.09 -18.17
C TRP A 62 -10.33 -0.57 -18.26
N THR A 63 -11.37 0.16 -18.67
CA THR A 63 -11.34 1.63 -18.68
C THR A 63 -11.22 2.20 -17.26
N VAL A 64 -11.98 1.68 -16.30
CA VAL A 64 -11.89 2.10 -14.89
C VAL A 64 -10.50 1.81 -14.31
N LEU A 65 -9.93 0.63 -14.60
CA LEU A 65 -8.58 0.27 -14.16
C LEU A 65 -7.53 1.22 -14.73
N ALA A 66 -7.61 1.54 -16.03
CA ALA A 66 -6.68 2.48 -16.67
C ALA A 66 -6.78 3.89 -16.08
N LEU A 67 -8.00 4.36 -15.80
CA LEU A 67 -8.23 5.69 -15.21
C LEU A 67 -7.77 5.74 -13.75
N GLY A 68 -8.05 4.70 -12.97
CA GLY A 68 -7.53 4.52 -11.61
C GLY A 68 -6.00 4.45 -11.56
N PHE A 69 -5.40 3.72 -12.51
CA PHE A 69 -3.94 3.64 -12.64
C PHE A 69 -3.33 5.01 -12.95
N ALA A 70 -3.86 5.73 -13.94
CA ALA A 70 -3.36 7.04 -14.33
C ALA A 70 -3.49 8.07 -13.20
N THR A 71 -4.65 8.13 -12.54
CA THR A 71 -4.88 9.04 -11.41
C THR A 71 -3.97 8.71 -10.23
N ALA A 72 -3.83 7.42 -9.86
CA ALA A 72 -2.92 6.99 -8.81
C ALA A 72 -1.45 7.32 -9.14
N PHE A 73 -1.03 7.16 -10.39
CA PHE A 73 0.33 7.51 -10.84
C PHE A 73 0.62 9.00 -10.69
N ILE A 74 -0.28 9.87 -11.15
CA ILE A 74 -0.12 11.33 -11.06
C ILE A 74 -0.06 11.78 -9.60
N VAL A 75 -0.99 11.30 -8.77
CA VAL A 75 -1.03 11.64 -7.34
C VAL A 75 0.20 11.12 -6.62
N ALA A 76 0.61 9.87 -6.87
CA ALA A 76 1.80 9.31 -6.25
C ALA A 76 3.06 10.10 -6.63
N TYR A 77 3.21 10.47 -7.90
CA TYR A 77 4.34 11.27 -8.36
C TYR A 77 4.40 12.64 -7.65
N ALA A 78 3.26 13.33 -7.54
CA ALA A 78 3.19 14.61 -6.84
C ALA A 78 3.48 14.48 -5.33
N VAL A 79 2.99 13.42 -4.69
CA VAL A 79 3.08 13.24 -3.23
C VAL A 79 4.45 12.75 -2.79
N VAL A 80 5.18 11.94 -3.57
CA VAL A 80 6.44 11.32 -3.13
C VAL A 80 7.48 12.35 -2.70
N ALA A 81 7.74 13.38 -3.53
CA ALA A 81 8.73 14.41 -3.21
C ALA A 81 8.33 15.22 -1.97
N TRP A 82 7.04 15.59 -1.88
CA TRP A 82 6.50 16.31 -0.74
C TRP A 82 6.59 15.49 0.55
N PHE A 83 6.20 14.21 0.49
CA PHE A 83 6.20 13.29 1.62
C PHE A 83 7.62 13.08 2.17
N LEU A 84 8.60 12.88 1.29
CA LEU A 84 10.01 12.77 1.69
C LEU A 84 10.47 14.03 2.43
N HIS A 85 10.14 15.22 1.93
CA HIS A 85 10.50 16.47 2.61
C HIS A 85 9.80 16.63 3.97
N TRP A 86 8.50 16.29 4.06
CA TRP A 86 7.72 16.45 5.26
C TRP A 86 8.20 15.54 6.41
N VAL A 87 8.46 14.27 6.09
CA VAL A 87 8.91 13.26 7.07
C VAL A 87 10.29 13.58 7.62
N ARG A 88 11.17 14.18 6.80
CA ARG A 88 12.48 14.65 7.27
C ARG A 88 12.36 15.68 8.41
N ARG A 89 11.31 16.51 8.39
CA ARG A 89 11.10 17.59 9.37
C ARG A 89 10.30 17.17 10.60
N HIS A 90 9.27 16.35 10.43
CA HIS A 90 8.32 16.01 11.52
C HIS A 90 8.49 14.57 12.06
N GLY A 91 9.31 13.76 11.40
CA GLY A 91 9.49 12.34 11.76
C GLY A 91 8.25 11.48 11.48
N PHE A 92 8.27 10.25 12.01
CA PHE A 92 7.21 9.25 11.78
C PHE A 92 6.17 9.17 12.90
N VAL A 93 6.36 9.89 14.01
CA VAL A 93 5.50 9.81 15.20
C VAL A 93 4.03 10.11 14.87
N PRO A 94 3.67 11.16 14.09
CA PRO A 94 2.27 11.43 13.75
C PRO A 94 1.62 10.28 12.98
N PHE A 95 2.38 9.62 12.10
CA PHE A 95 1.89 8.45 11.35
C PHE A 95 1.68 7.23 12.25
N ALA A 96 2.52 7.05 13.26
CA ALA A 96 2.36 5.97 14.24
C ALA A 96 1.09 6.18 15.08
N VAL A 97 0.88 7.40 15.60
CA VAL A 97 -0.32 7.74 16.39
C VAL A 97 -1.59 7.58 15.56
N TYR A 98 -1.61 8.13 14.33
CA TYR A 98 -2.73 7.98 13.42
C TYR A 98 -3.11 6.51 13.19
N ARG A 99 -2.13 5.62 13.00
CA ARG A 99 -2.37 4.18 12.79
C ARG A 99 -2.88 3.47 14.02
N ILE A 100 -2.39 3.80 15.21
CA ILE A 100 -2.87 3.20 16.47
C ILE A 100 -4.34 3.59 16.68
N VAL A 101 -4.68 4.87 16.55
CA VAL A 101 -6.05 5.35 16.69
C VAL A 101 -6.96 4.70 15.65
N PHE A 102 -6.57 4.71 14.37
CA PHE A 102 -7.36 4.11 13.30
C PHE A 102 -7.53 2.59 13.49
N GLY A 103 -6.49 1.89 13.93
CA GLY A 103 -6.54 0.47 14.25
C GLY A 103 -7.50 0.15 15.38
N LEU A 104 -7.49 0.96 16.46
CA LEU A 104 -8.45 0.81 17.57
C LEU A 104 -9.90 1.05 17.10
N VAL A 105 -10.12 2.05 16.24
CA VAL A 105 -11.44 2.33 15.65
C VAL A 105 -11.92 1.14 14.80
N LEU A 106 -11.06 0.58 13.96
CA LEU A 106 -11.39 -0.60 13.15
C LEU A 106 -11.68 -1.84 14.01
N LEU A 107 -10.87 -2.10 15.03
CA LEU A 107 -11.09 -3.21 15.97
C LEU A 107 -12.42 -3.05 16.70
N PHE A 108 -12.75 -1.84 17.13
CA PHE A 108 -14.03 -1.53 17.73
C PHE A 108 -15.20 -1.73 16.76
N ALA A 109 -15.07 -1.27 15.51
CA ALA A 109 -16.09 -1.46 14.48
C ALA A 109 -16.30 -2.94 14.13
N LEU A 110 -15.22 -3.73 14.08
CA LEU A 110 -15.25 -5.17 13.86
C LEU A 110 -15.92 -5.88 15.05
N TRP A 111 -15.56 -5.53 16.28
CA TRP A 111 -16.16 -6.09 17.49
C TRP A 111 -17.67 -5.82 17.57
N ARG A 112 -18.13 -4.67 17.08
CA ARG A 112 -19.55 -4.33 16.96
C ARG A 112 -20.26 -5.01 15.78
N GLY A 113 -19.56 -5.79 14.97
CA GLY A 113 -20.13 -6.50 13.82
C GLY A 113 -20.52 -5.59 12.65
N LEU A 114 -20.01 -4.35 12.58
CA LEU A 114 -20.31 -3.43 11.47
C LEU A 114 -19.59 -3.79 10.17
N LEU A 115 -18.44 -4.47 10.25
CA LEU A 115 -17.58 -4.81 9.12
C LEU A 115 -17.65 -6.29 8.68
N GLY A 116 -18.37 -7.12 9.44
CA GLY A 116 -18.47 -8.57 9.22
C GLY A 116 -19.82 -9.05 8.65
N ARG A 117 -20.61 -8.15 8.06
CA ARG A 117 -21.89 -8.48 7.39
C ARG A 117 -21.77 -8.32 5.89
#